data_AF-A0A843HX95-F1
#
_entry.id   AF-A0A843HX95-F1
#
_cell.length_a   1.000
_cell.length_b   1.000
_cell.length_c   1.000
_cell.angle_alpha   90.00
_cell.angle_beta   90.00
_cell.angle_gamma   90.00
#
_symmetry.space_group_name_H-M   'P 1'
#
loop_
_entity.id
_entity.type
_entity.pdbx_description
1 polymer ?
#
loop_
_entity_poly.entity_id
_entity_poly.type
_entity_poly.pdbx_seq_one_letter_code
_entity_poly.pdbx_strand_id
1 'polypeptide(L)'
;MLYPGKGFFGELTGLENLVYYGMLYDLKKAEARRRGRELLELVGLSHVAGRPYDEYSMGMKARLALAKALINDPPFLILDESTVGIDPLGAREIRRLTDRLRGEGKTVEDALKYTNLTRGVL
;
A
#
# COMPACT_ATOMS: atom_id res chain seq x y z
N MET A 1 10.08 5.79 -0.26
CA MET A 1 9.82 5.69 -1.72
C MET A 1 9.21 4.32 -2.03
N LEU A 2 7.94 4.26 -2.46
CA LEU A 2 7.27 3.01 -2.82
C LEU A 2 7.59 2.66 -4.28
N TYR A 3 8.43 1.64 -4.50
CA TYR A 3 8.61 1.05 -5.83
C TYR A 3 7.83 -0.28 -5.91
N PRO A 4 6.77 -0.39 -6.73
CA PRO A 4 6.13 -1.68 -6.98
C PRO A 4 7.15 -2.65 -7.62
N GLY A 5 7.32 -3.84 -7.01
CA GLY A 5 8.25 -4.88 -7.46
C GLY A 5 9.60 -4.95 -6.72
N LYS A 6 10.01 -3.94 -5.94
CA LYS A 6 11.22 -4.02 -5.08
C LYS A 6 10.85 -4.23 -3.61
N GLY A 7 11.53 -5.18 -2.97
CA GLY A 7 11.32 -5.51 -1.56
C GLY A 7 10.01 -6.26 -1.31
N PHE A 8 9.70 -7.27 -2.13
CA PHE A 8 8.76 -8.33 -1.85
C PHE A 8 9.38 -9.65 -2.33
N PHE A 9 9.07 -10.76 -1.65
CA PHE A 9 9.47 -12.09 -2.09
C PHE A 9 8.35 -12.66 -2.96
N GLY A 10 8.67 -12.99 -4.21
CA GLY A 10 7.72 -13.42 -5.24
C GLY A 10 6.91 -14.67 -4.87
N GLU A 11 7.62 -15.66 -4.32
CA GLU A 11 7.06 -16.94 -3.88
C GLU A 11 6.20 -16.84 -2.61
N LEU A 12 6.43 -15.81 -1.79
CA LEU A 12 5.64 -15.61 -0.59
C LEU A 12 4.30 -14.98 -0.93
N THR A 13 3.27 -15.39 -0.21
CA THR A 13 1.95 -14.78 -0.28
C THR A 13 1.98 -13.33 0.19
N GLY A 14 0.92 -12.58 -0.13
CA GLY A 14 0.77 -11.21 0.38
C GLY A 14 0.81 -11.15 1.92
N LEU A 15 0.17 -12.11 2.60
CA LEU A 15 0.20 -12.18 4.06
C LEU A 15 1.59 -12.50 4.61
N GLU A 16 2.30 -13.46 4.01
CA GLU A 16 3.64 -13.84 4.45
C GLU A 16 4.65 -12.72 4.28
N ASN A 17 4.56 -11.97 3.18
CA ASN A 17 5.35 -10.76 2.99
C ASN A 17 5.09 -9.74 4.11
N LEU A 18 3.83 -9.47 4.47
CA LEU A 18 3.51 -8.54 5.56
C LEU A 18 3.99 -9.04 6.93
N VAL A 19 3.88 -10.35 7.19
CA VAL A 19 4.40 -10.96 8.42
C VAL A 19 5.92 -10.79 8.50
N TYR A 20 6.63 -11.04 7.40
CA TYR A 20 8.08 -10.85 7.31
C TYR A 20 8.48 -9.41 7.64
N TYR A 21 7.85 -8.42 6.99
CA TYR A 21 8.15 -7.02 7.26
C TYR A 21 7.75 -6.58 8.67
N GLY A 22 6.64 -7.07 9.20
CA GLY A 22 6.25 -6.79 10.59
C GLY A 22 7.30 -7.30 11.58
N MET A 23 7.86 -8.49 11.34
CA MET A 23 8.93 -9.04 12.17
C MET A 23 10.24 -8.24 12.07
N LEU A 24 10.53 -7.63 10.90
CA LEU A 24 11.67 -6.71 10.76
C LEU A 24 11.49 -5.40 11.55
N TYR A 25 10.25 -5.04 11.89
CA TYR A 25 9.91 -3.92 12.76
C TYR A 25 9.61 -4.36 14.20
N ASP A 26 10.24 -5.45 14.66
CA ASP A 26 10.16 -5.99 16.02
C ASP A 26 8.74 -6.43 16.47
N LEU A 27 7.79 -6.59 15.54
CA LEU A 27 6.50 -7.20 15.87
C LEU A 27 6.68 -8.71 16.10
N LYS A 28 6.08 -9.22 17.17
CA LYS A 28 5.96 -10.67 17.38
C LYS A 28 5.19 -11.29 16.20
N LYS A 29 5.58 -12.49 15.77
CA LYS A 29 4.96 -13.19 14.62
C LYS A 29 3.44 -13.23 14.66
N ALA A 30 2.84 -13.49 15.83
CA ALA A 30 1.39 -13.52 16.00
C ALA A 30 0.74 -12.14 15.75
N GLU A 31 1.39 -11.08 16.23
CA GLU A 31 0.95 -9.70 16.04
C GLU A 31 1.13 -9.24 14.59
N ALA A 32 2.29 -9.51 13.99
CA ALA A 32 2.53 -9.25 12.57
C ALA A 32 1.48 -9.94 11.68
N ARG A 33 1.07 -11.17 12.04
CA ARG A 33 0.03 -11.92 11.31
C ARG A 33 -1.37 -11.34 11.51
N ARG A 34 -1.71 -10.90 12.73
CA ARG A 34 -2.97 -10.21 13.00
C ARG A 34 -3.04 -8.91 12.19
N ARG A 35 -2.04 -8.05 12.34
CA ARG A 35 -1.95 -6.76 11.66
C ARG A 35 -1.86 -6.90 10.14
N GLY A 36 -1.13 -7.89 9.64
CA GLY A 36 -1.07 -8.20 8.21
C GLY A 36 -2.44 -8.51 7.62
N ARG A 37 -3.31 -9.23 8.34
CA ARG A 37 -4.69 -9.49 7.88
C ARG A 37 -5.54 -8.23 7.87
N GLU A 38 -5.47 -7.42 8.93
CA GLU A 38 -6.17 -6.13 9.00
C GLU A 38 -5.77 -5.22 7.85
N LEU A 39 -4.48 -5.18 7.51
CA LEU A 39 -3.97 -4.35 6.41
C LEU A 39 -4.36 -4.89 5.03
N LEU A 40 -4.41 -6.21 4.84
CA LEU A 40 -4.93 -6.80 3.60
C LEU A 40 -6.41 -6.48 3.39
N GLU A 41 -7.19 -6.46 4.47
CA GLU A 41 -8.58 -6.02 4.42
C GLU A 41 -8.69 -4.54 4.10
N LEU A 42 -7.89 -3.72 4.79
CA LEU A 42 -7.81 -2.28 4.57
C LEU A 42 -7.58 -1.97 3.09
N VAL A 43 -6.60 -2.62 2.45
CA VAL A 43 -6.25 -2.39 1.03
C VAL A 43 -7.06 -3.24 0.04
N GLY A 44 -8.09 -3.97 0.49
CA GLY A 44 -8.97 -4.75 -0.38
C GLY A 44 -8.30 -5.94 -1.07
N LEU A 45 -7.35 -6.60 -0.39
CA LEU A 45 -6.60 -7.77 -0.87
C LEU A 45 -6.88 -9.06 -0.08
N SER A 46 -7.80 -9.06 0.89
CA SER A 46 -8.11 -10.27 1.69
C SER A 46 -8.46 -11.50 0.85
N HIS A 47 -9.18 -11.31 -0.26
CA HIS A 47 -9.62 -12.38 -1.16
C HIS A 47 -8.46 -13.04 -1.95
N VAL A 48 -7.30 -12.40 -2.02
CA VAL A 48 -6.08 -12.93 -2.67
C VAL A 48 -4.95 -13.19 -1.69
N ALA A 49 -5.19 -13.10 -0.38
CA ALA A 49 -4.16 -13.15 0.66
C ALA A 49 -3.26 -14.40 0.64
N GLY A 50 -3.78 -15.52 0.13
CA GLY A 50 -3.06 -16.80 0.01
C GLY A 50 -2.38 -17.03 -1.34
N ARG A 51 -2.42 -16.05 -2.27
CA ARG A 51 -1.74 -16.16 -3.56
C ARG A 51 -0.31 -15.62 -3.47
N PRO A 52 0.67 -16.24 -4.14
CA PRO A 52 2.02 -15.70 -4.25
C PRO A 52 2.03 -14.27 -4.81
N TYR A 53 2.97 -13.46 -4.35
CA TYR A 53 3.13 -12.07 -4.80
C TYR A 53 3.34 -11.95 -6.31
N ASP A 54 4.01 -12.90 -6.94
CA ASP A 54 4.28 -12.82 -8.38
C ASP A 54 3.02 -12.93 -9.23
N GLU A 55 1.95 -13.53 -8.71
CA GLU A 55 0.66 -13.57 -9.38
C GLU A 55 -0.16 -12.27 -9.24
N TYR A 56 0.31 -11.30 -8.44
CA TYR A 56 -0.42 -10.06 -8.22
C TYR A 56 -0.30 -9.17 -9.46
N SER A 57 -1.42 -8.55 -9.85
CA SER A 57 -1.39 -7.47 -10.85
C SER A 57 -0.59 -6.28 -10.34
N MET A 58 -0.16 -5.37 -11.23
CA MET A 58 0.55 -4.15 -10.82
C MET A 58 -0.22 -3.32 -9.78
N GLY A 59 -1.54 -3.19 -9.93
CA GLY A 59 -2.39 -2.52 -8.93
C GLY A 59 -2.45 -3.25 -7.59
N MET A 60 -2.50 -4.59 -7.59
CA MET A 60 -2.43 -5.38 -6.35
C MET A 60 -1.05 -5.24 -5.68
N LYS A 61 0.04 -5.22 -6.46
CA LYS A 61 1.40 -5.00 -5.95
C LYS A 61 1.54 -3.61 -5.32
N ALA A 62 0.95 -2.58 -5.93
CA ALA A 62 0.91 -1.23 -5.35
C ALA A 62 0.12 -1.17 -4.04
N ARG A 63 -1.06 -1.81 -3.99
CA ARG A 63 -1.88 -1.90 -2.77
C ARG A 63 -1.17 -2.66 -1.64
N LEU A 64 -0.47 -3.75 -1.96
CA LEU A 64 0.34 -4.47 -0.98
C LEU A 64 1.54 -3.64 -0.50
N ALA A 65 2.15 -2.83 -1.38
CA ALA A 65 3.22 -1.91 -1.01
C ALA A 65 2.73 -0.85 0.01
N LEU A 66 1.50 -0.37 -0.15
CA LEU A 66 0.85 0.50 0.83
C LEU A 66 0.59 -0.22 2.16
N ALA A 67 0.07 -1.45 2.14
CA ALA A 67 -0.07 -2.27 3.34
C ALA A 67 1.28 -2.47 4.06
N LYS A 68 2.36 -2.77 3.32
CA LYS A 68 3.71 -2.87 3.88
C LYS A 68 4.14 -1.57 4.58
N ALA A 69 3.87 -0.41 3.99
CA ALA A 69 4.24 0.86 4.60
C ALA A 69 3.48 1.16 5.90
N LEU A 70 2.30 0.56 6.10
CA LEU A 70 1.48 0.73 7.29
C LEU A 70 1.74 -0.33 8.37
N ILE A 71 2.60 -1.33 8.11
CA ILE A 71 2.78 -2.50 8.96
C ILE A 71 3.28 -2.15 10.36
N ASN A 72 4.10 -1.11 10.52
CA ASN A 72 4.65 -0.66 11.81
C ASN A 72 3.87 0.49 12.45
N ASP A 73 2.68 0.80 11.93
CA ASP A 73 1.83 1.90 12.38
C ASP A 73 2.53 3.27 12.40
N PRO A 74 3.09 3.73 11.28
CA PRO A 74 3.87 4.94 11.30
C PRO A 74 2.96 6.15 11.53
N PRO A 75 3.43 7.18 12.26
CA PRO A 75 2.69 8.42 12.49
C PRO A 75 2.60 9.29 11.23
N PHE A 76 3.50 9.09 10.27
CA PHE A 76 3.50 9.78 8.97
C PHE A 76 3.82 8.81 7.83
N LEU A 77 3.21 9.03 6.67
CA LEU A 77 3.47 8.27 5.45
C LEU A 77 3.87 9.23 4.32
N ILE A 78 5.02 8.98 3.70
CA ILE A 78 5.51 9.74 2.54
C ILE A 78 5.34 8.88 1.28
N LEU A 79 4.47 9.33 0.39
CA LEU A 79 4.23 8.71 -0.92
C LEU A 79 4.93 9.57 -1.99
N ASP A 80 6.10 9.12 -2.43
CA ASP A 80 6.87 9.82 -3.47
C ASP A 80 6.27 9.56 -4.86
N GLU A 81 6.26 10.60 -5.69
CA GLU A 81 5.55 10.81 -6.97
C GLU A 81 5.92 9.85 -8.12
N SER A 82 6.65 8.78 -7.83
CA SER A 82 6.99 7.75 -8.80
C SER A 82 5.85 6.73 -9.01
N THR A 83 4.60 7.19 -9.16
CA THR A 83 3.50 6.38 -9.74
C THR A 83 3.72 6.05 -11.23
N VAL A 84 4.97 6.05 -11.69
CA VAL A 84 5.36 5.56 -13.01
C VAL A 84 5.15 4.04 -13.03
N GLY A 85 4.03 3.61 -13.60
CA GLY A 85 3.68 2.19 -13.76
C GLY A 85 2.45 1.72 -12.97
N ILE A 86 1.75 2.60 -12.26
CA ILE A 86 0.43 2.32 -11.70
C ILE A 86 -0.61 2.83 -12.69
N ASP A 87 -1.52 1.97 -13.13
CA ASP A 87 -2.58 2.34 -14.07
C ASP A 87 -3.53 3.39 -13.43
N PRO A 88 -4.27 4.19 -14.22
CA PRO A 88 -5.13 5.25 -13.71
C PRO A 88 -6.18 4.78 -12.68
N LEU A 89 -6.60 3.52 -12.72
CA LEU A 89 -7.54 2.94 -11.75
C LEU A 89 -6.84 2.65 -10.42
N GLY A 90 -5.64 2.05 -10.47
CA GLY A 90 -4.81 1.82 -9.28
C GLY A 90 -4.43 3.10 -8.56
N ALA A 91 -4.12 4.18 -9.30
CA ALA A 91 -3.83 5.49 -8.72
C ALA A 91 -5.05 6.08 -7.98
N ARG A 92 -6.26 5.87 -8.51
CA ARG A 92 -7.52 6.29 -7.86
C ARG A 92 -7.81 5.49 -6.60
N GLU A 93 -7.58 4.19 -6.59
CA GLU A 93 -7.74 3.35 -5.39
C GLU A 93 -6.76 3.76 -4.29
N ILE A 94 -5.48 3.99 -4.63
CA ILE A 94 -4.47 4.49 -3.69
C ILE A 94 -4.93 5.83 -3.10
N ARG A 95 -5.36 6.78 -3.93
CA ARG A 95 -5.86 8.09 -3.47
C ARG A 95 -7.05 7.95 -2.52
N ARG A 96 -8.05 7.12 -2.86
CA ARG A 96 -9.20 6.87 -1.97
C ARG A 96 -8.76 6.29 -0.62
N LEU A 97 -7.77 5.40 -0.63
CA LEU A 97 -7.24 4.83 0.60
C LEU A 97 -6.52 5.87 1.44
N THR A 98 -5.71 6.71 0.82
CA THR A 98 -5.04 7.84 1.47
C THR A 98 -6.05 8.80 2.09
N ASP A 99 -7.12 9.15 1.37
CA ASP A 99 -8.17 10.03 1.89
C ASP A 99 -8.89 9.41 3.10
N ARG A 100 -9.13 8.09 3.10
CA ARG A 100 -9.67 7.39 4.27
C ARG A 100 -8.70 7.45 5.46
N LEU A 101 -7.41 7.19 5.24
CA LEU A 101 -6.38 7.25 6.29
C LEU A 101 -6.25 8.65 6.91
N ARG A 102 -6.40 9.71 6.10
CA ARG A 102 -6.46 11.09 6.61
C ARG A 102 -7.67 11.31 7.52
N GLY A 103 -8.84 10.77 7.15
CA GLY A 103 -10.05 10.82 7.97
C GLY A 103 -9.90 10.11 9.33
N GLU A 104 -9.00 9.13 9.41
CA GLU A 104 -8.67 8.39 10.65
C GLU A 104 -7.56 9.06 11.49
N GLY A 105 -7.14 10.28 11.11
CA GLY A 105 -6.17 11.08 11.89
C GLY A 105 -4.70 10.83 11.53
N LYS A 106 -4.40 10.06 10.47
CA LYS A 106 -3.01 9.89 10.01
C LYS A 106 -2.57 11.05 9.12
N THR A 107 -1.39 11.59 9.37
CA THR A 107 -0.76 12.58 8.48
C THR A 107 -0.18 11.87 7.27
N VAL A 108 -0.86 11.98 6.13
CA VAL A 108 -0.37 11.50 4.84
C VAL A 108 -0.05 12.70 3.95
N GLU A 109 1.23 12.90 3.65
CA GLU A 109 1.68 13.90 2.68
C GLU A 109 1.80 13.23 1.31
N ASP A 110 0.89 13.60 0.41
CA ASP A 110 1.02 13.30 -1.01
C ASP A 110 1.51 14.57 -1.72
N ALA A 111 2.51 14.46 -2.59
CA ALA A 111 2.87 15.56 -3.50
C ALA A 111 1.83 15.77 -4.64
N LEU A 112 0.70 15.05 -4.63
CA LEU A 112 -0.41 15.06 -5.59
C LEU A 112 -1.22 16.39 -5.68
N LYS A 113 -0.56 17.54 -5.54
CA LYS A 113 -1.12 18.88 -5.73
C LYS A 113 -1.22 19.35 -7.18
N TYR A 114 -0.75 18.61 -8.19
CA TYR A 114 -0.71 19.15 -9.56
C TYR A 114 -1.22 18.19 -10.65
N THR A 115 -2.53 17.97 -10.76
CA THR A 115 -3.17 17.76 -12.08
C THR A 115 -4.69 18.05 -12.02
N ASN A 116 -5.06 19.30 -11.76
CA ASN A 116 -6.39 19.82 -12.10
C ASN A 116 -6.33 21.34 -12.41
N LEU A 117 -5.31 21.75 -13.19
CA LEU A 117 -5.23 23.08 -13.79
C LEU A 117 -4.94 22.93 -15.29
N THR A 118 -5.92 22.41 -16.04
CA THR A 118 -6.16 22.74 -17.46
C THR A 118 -7.47 22.08 -17.90
N ARG A 119 -8.59 22.68 -17.51
CA ARG A 119 -9.82 22.79 -18.33
C ARG A 119 -10.78 23.72 -17.63
N GLY A 120 -10.79 24.96 -18.08
CA GLY A 120 -11.63 26.02 -17.54
C GLY A 120 -11.23 27.44 -17.98
N VAL A 121 -10.65 27.60 -19.18
CA VAL A 121 -10.66 28.88 -19.92
C VAL A 121 -10.74 28.52 -21.40
N LEU A 122 -11.98 28.51 -21.89
CA LEU A 122 -12.51 28.93 -23.20
C LEU A 122 -13.91 28.32 -23.32
#